data_AF-A0A3G3GRE0-F1
#
_entry.id   AF-A0A3G3GRE0-F1
#
_cell.length_a   1.000
_cell.length_b   1.000
_cell.length_c   1.000
_cell.angle_alpha   90.00
_cell.angle_beta   90.00
_cell.angle_gamma   90.00
#
_symmetry.space_group_name_H-M   'P 1'
#
loop_
_entity.id
_entity.type
_entity.pdbx_description
1 polymer ?
#
loop_
_entity_poly.entity_id
_entity_poly.type
_entity_poly.pdbx_seq_one_letter_code
_entity_poly.pdbx_strand_id
1 'polypeptide(L)'
;MNLDAIAPEEIVDGFMLPAKMTLEQKRQADQQLAVIRQKRLVEQSEQEKLYGQLLQLKIHIEDYIKQDTFDPKKGFAYFLQLYIELQNKKKIEVASELDIHKTKLSQLLSGRRAPSEDIFIRLEFHSNQFISARNWFRLSMKQQEYSIMTNSSLRNKEKKHVKGHLALEF
;
A
#
# COMPACT_ATOMS: atom_id res chain seq x y z
N MET A 1 -30.76 -24.59 4.08
CA MET A 1 -31.37 -24.87 5.39
C MET A 1 -32.57 -23.96 5.52
N ASN A 2 -33.77 -24.53 5.68
CA ASN A 2 -35.00 -23.77 5.89
C ASN A 2 -34.91 -23.12 7.28
N LEU A 3 -35.02 -21.79 7.32
CA LEU A 3 -34.97 -21.00 8.57
C LEU A 3 -36.31 -21.03 9.33
N ASP A 4 -37.36 -21.61 8.75
CA ASP A 4 -38.74 -21.60 9.27
C ASP A 4 -39.05 -22.73 10.26
N ALA A 5 -38.06 -23.57 10.61
CA ALA A 5 -38.23 -24.74 11.48
C ALA A 5 -37.48 -24.63 12.83
N ILE A 6 -36.92 -23.45 13.13
CA ILE A 6 -36.20 -23.19 14.38
C ILE A 6 -37.20 -22.61 15.37
N ALA A 7 -37.37 -23.23 16.53
CA ALA A 7 -38.30 -22.73 17.55
C ALA A 7 -37.84 -21.32 18.00
N PRO A 8 -38.77 -20.38 18.29
CA PRO A 8 -38.38 -19.04 18.74
C PRO A 8 -37.42 -19.03 19.93
N GLU A 9 -37.49 -20.05 20.78
CA GLU A 9 -36.59 -20.26 21.92
C GLU A 9 -35.15 -20.59 21.51
N GLU A 10 -34.94 -21.37 20.44
CA GLU A 10 -33.60 -21.67 19.90
C GLU A 10 -32.96 -20.44 19.23
N ILE A 11 -33.78 -19.51 18.72
CA ILE A 11 -33.31 -18.22 18.19
C ILE A 11 -32.82 -17.32 19.33
N VAL A 12 -33.48 -17.36 20.50
CA VAL A 12 -33.09 -16.57 21.68
C VAL A 12 -31.81 -17.09 22.30
N ASP A 13 -31.64 -18.42 22.37
CA ASP A 13 -30.43 -19.04 22.96
C ASP A 13 -29.17 -18.85 22.07
N GLY A 14 -29.37 -18.67 20.75
CA GLY A 14 -28.31 -18.30 19.81
C GLY A 14 -27.96 -16.80 19.78
N PHE A 15 -28.82 -15.94 20.31
CA PHE A 15 -28.60 -14.49 20.39
C PHE A 15 -27.83 -14.13 21.67
N MET A 16 -26.51 -14.31 21.64
CA MET A 16 -25.64 -13.75 22.69
C MET A 16 -25.66 -12.21 22.62
N LEU A 17 -26.52 -11.58 23.40
CA LEU A 17 -26.47 -10.14 23.64
C LEU A 17 -25.15 -9.83 24.37
N PRO A 18 -24.30 -8.91 23.87
CA PRO A 18 -23.08 -8.57 24.56
C PRO A 18 -23.43 -8.04 25.95
N ALA A 19 -23.00 -8.77 26.98
CA ALA A 19 -23.25 -8.39 28.36
C ALA A 19 -22.71 -6.98 28.60
N LYS A 20 -23.57 -6.07 29.09
CA LYS A 20 -23.17 -4.71 29.45
C LYS A 20 -22.23 -4.81 30.66
N MET A 21 -20.92 -4.81 30.40
CA MET A 21 -19.90 -4.79 31.45
C MET A 21 -20.02 -3.52 32.29
N THR A 22 -19.89 -3.64 33.60
CA THR A 22 -19.72 -2.47 34.46
C THR A 22 -18.40 -1.77 34.16
N LEU A 23 -18.27 -0.50 34.54
CA LEU A 23 -17.09 0.32 34.21
C LEU A 23 -15.78 -0.32 34.72
N GLU A 24 -15.83 -0.97 35.89
CA GLU A 24 -14.69 -1.68 36.48
C GLU A 24 -14.35 -2.98 35.77
N GLN A 25 -15.36 -3.78 35.39
CA GLN A 25 -15.16 -5.02 34.64
C GLN A 25 -14.57 -4.73 33.25
N LYS A 26 -15.04 -3.66 32.60
CA LYS A 26 -14.47 -3.20 31.33
C LYS A 26 -13.00 -2.79 31.49
N ARG A 27 -12.67 -2.03 32.54
CA ARG A 27 -11.29 -1.59 32.81
C ARG A 27 -10.36 -2.78 33.09
N GLN A 28 -10.81 -3.78 33.83
CA GLN A 28 -10.04 -5.01 34.07
C GLN A 28 -9.88 -5.85 32.79
N ALA A 29 -10.94 -5.99 32.00
CA ALA A 29 -10.89 -6.68 30.71
C ALA A 29 -9.94 -5.97 29.73
N ASP A 30 -9.98 -4.63 29.66
CA ASP A 30 -9.08 -3.84 28.82
C ASP A 30 -7.62 -3.99 29.26
N GLN A 31 -7.34 -4.04 30.57
CA GLN A 31 -6.00 -4.31 31.11
C GLN A 31 -5.52 -5.71 30.75
N GLN A 32 -6.37 -6.74 30.90
CA GLN A 32 -6.05 -8.11 30.52
C GLN A 32 -5.80 -8.23 29.01
N LEU A 33 -6.64 -7.60 28.19
CA LEU A 33 -6.47 -7.53 26.74
C LEU A 33 -5.17 -6.81 26.36
N ALA A 34 -4.82 -5.71 27.04
CA ALA A 34 -3.56 -5.01 26.80
C ALA A 34 -2.35 -5.89 27.09
N VAL A 35 -2.37 -6.66 28.20
CA VAL A 35 -1.31 -7.61 28.53
C VAL A 35 -1.21 -8.74 27.51
N ILE A 36 -2.34 -9.30 27.06
CA ILE A 36 -2.36 -10.35 26.02
C ILE A 36 -1.86 -9.81 24.67
N ARG A 37 -2.27 -8.60 24.28
CA ARG A 37 -1.76 -7.91 23.09
C ARG A 37 -0.26 -7.70 23.20
N GLN A 38 0.23 -7.23 24.34
CA GLN A 38 1.65 -7.01 24.58
C GLN A 38 2.44 -8.33 24.49
N LYS A 39 1.95 -9.42 25.09
CA LYS A 39 2.58 -10.74 24.99
C LYS A 39 2.64 -11.22 23.54
N ARG A 40 1.52 -11.13 22.80
CA ARG A 40 1.51 -11.47 21.35
C ARG A 40 2.49 -10.63 20.54
N LEU A 41 2.63 -9.33 20.83
CA LEU A 41 3.58 -8.45 20.14
C LEU A 41 5.03 -8.81 20.43
N VAL A 42 5.33 -9.27 21.65
CA VAL A 42 6.67 -9.73 22.06
C VAL A 42 6.99 -11.11 21.51
N GLU A 43 5.99 -12.00 21.43
CA GLU A 43 6.11 -13.38 20.96
C GLU A 43 6.10 -13.51 19.42
N GLN A 44 5.68 -12.46 18.70
CA GLN A 44 5.75 -12.43 17.24
C GLN A 44 7.18 -12.57 16.75
N SER A 45 7.39 -13.55 15.87
CA SER A 45 8.66 -13.73 15.18
C SER A 45 8.96 -12.53 14.26
N GLU A 46 10.25 -12.25 14.05
CA GLU A 46 10.67 -11.18 13.13
C GLU A 46 10.12 -11.38 11.71
N GLN A 47 9.89 -12.63 11.29
CA GLN A 47 9.27 -12.96 10.00
C GLN A 47 7.78 -12.59 9.96
N GLU A 48 7.02 -12.81 11.04
CA GLU A 48 5.61 -12.40 11.12
C GLU A 48 5.46 -10.88 11.16
N LYS A 49 6.37 -10.18 11.84
CA LYS A 49 6.42 -8.71 11.83
C LYS A 49 6.67 -8.18 10.42
N LEU A 50 7.69 -8.73 9.73
CA LEU A 50 8.00 -8.37 8.35
C LEU A 50 6.81 -8.66 7.41
N TYR A 51 6.16 -9.81 7.56
CA TYR A 51 4.97 -10.15 6.78
C TYR A 51 3.84 -9.14 6.98
N GLY A 52 3.54 -8.79 8.24
CA GLY A 52 2.51 -7.80 8.56
C GLY A 52 2.82 -6.41 7.98
N GLN A 53 4.08 -5.99 8.05
CA GLN A 53 4.55 -4.74 7.47
C GLN A 53 4.47 -4.73 5.93
N LEU A 54 4.85 -5.82 5.27
CA LEU A 54 4.71 -5.97 3.82
C LEU A 54 3.23 -5.98 3.39
N LEU A 55 2.36 -6.64 4.16
CA LEU A 55 0.91 -6.61 3.98
C LEU A 55 0.35 -5.20 4.07
N GLN A 56 0.75 -4.46 5.10
CA GLN A 56 0.36 -3.06 5.27
C GLN A 56 0.83 -2.20 4.09
N LEU A 57 2.09 -2.36 3.65
CA LEU A 57 2.62 -1.64 2.51
C LEU A 57 1.83 -1.94 1.23
N LYS A 58 1.53 -3.21 0.97
CA LYS A 58 0.73 -3.62 -0.18
C LYS A 58 -0.65 -2.95 -0.18
N ILE A 59 -1.38 -3.02 0.92
CA ILE A 59 -2.71 -2.41 1.06
C ILE A 59 -2.61 -0.90 0.84
N HIS A 60 -1.62 -0.24 1.45
CA HIS A 60 -1.41 1.19 1.28
C HIS A 60 -1.13 1.58 -0.18
N ILE A 61 -0.34 0.79 -0.90
CA ILE A 61 -0.10 0.98 -2.34
C ILE A 61 -1.41 0.82 -3.12
N GLU A 62 -2.15 -0.26 -2.88
CA GLU A 62 -3.40 -0.56 -3.60
C GLU A 62 -4.48 0.49 -3.35
N ASP A 63 -4.62 0.96 -2.12
CA ASP A 63 -5.57 2.02 -1.76
C ASP A 63 -5.18 3.35 -2.38
N TYR A 64 -3.90 3.70 -2.37
CA TYR A 64 -3.43 4.93 -3.01
C TYR A 64 -3.58 4.92 -4.53
N ILE A 65 -3.36 3.77 -5.17
CA ILE A 65 -3.61 3.59 -6.60
C ILE A 65 -5.08 3.89 -6.94
N LYS A 66 -6.03 3.40 -6.12
CA LYS A 66 -7.47 3.54 -6.34
C LYS A 66 -8.01 4.95 -6.10
N GLN A 67 -7.32 5.79 -5.33
CA GLN A 67 -7.75 7.17 -5.08
C GLN A 67 -7.67 7.99 -6.37
N ASP A 68 -8.60 8.90 -6.65
CA ASP A 68 -8.49 9.76 -7.84
C ASP A 68 -7.48 10.91 -7.64
N THR A 69 -7.19 11.25 -6.38
CA THR A 69 -6.28 12.34 -6.05
C THR A 69 -4.83 11.88 -6.09
N PHE A 70 -3.97 12.72 -6.65
CA PHE A 70 -2.53 12.54 -6.59
C PHE A 70 -1.95 13.38 -5.45
N ASP A 71 -1.17 12.74 -4.57
CA ASP A 71 -0.36 13.42 -3.56
C ASP A 71 1.11 13.44 -4.03
N PRO A 72 1.68 14.62 -4.34
CA PRO A 72 3.07 14.75 -4.76
C PRO A 72 4.09 14.18 -3.76
N LYS A 73 3.72 14.04 -2.50
CA LYS A 73 4.59 13.47 -1.45
C LYS A 73 4.55 11.94 -1.43
N LYS A 74 3.54 11.30 -2.03
CA LYS A 74 3.33 9.85 -2.05
C LYS A 74 3.54 9.27 -3.45
N GLY A 75 4.67 9.59 -4.08
CA GLY A 75 5.07 9.01 -5.36
C GLY A 75 5.74 7.64 -5.23
N PHE A 76 6.20 7.09 -6.35
CA PHE A 76 6.96 5.83 -6.39
C PHE A 76 8.16 5.85 -5.40
N ALA A 77 8.90 6.95 -5.36
CA ALA A 77 10.06 7.11 -4.49
C ALA A 77 9.73 6.94 -2.99
N TYR A 78 8.57 7.43 -2.56
CA TYR A 78 8.10 7.31 -1.18
C TYR A 78 7.82 5.85 -0.80
N PHE A 79 7.05 5.13 -1.63
CA PHE A 79 6.76 3.72 -1.37
C PHE A 79 7.99 2.81 -1.49
N LEU A 80 8.91 3.12 -2.41
CA LEU A 80 10.20 2.44 -2.51
C LEU A 80 11.03 2.66 -1.24
N GLN A 81 11.02 3.87 -0.67
CA GLN A 81 11.73 4.14 0.57
C GLN A 81 11.14 3.32 1.73
N LEU A 82 9.82 3.30 1.89
CA LEU A 82 9.16 2.46 2.89
C LEU A 82 9.56 0.99 2.73
N TYR A 83 9.50 0.47 1.51
CA TYR A 83 9.88 -0.91 1.21
C TYR A 83 11.32 -1.28 1.63
N ILE A 84 12.27 -0.36 1.45
CA ILE A 84 13.66 -0.56 1.88
C ILE A 84 13.77 -0.51 3.41
N GLU A 85 13.07 0.42 4.04
CA GLU A 85 13.06 0.59 5.50
C GLU A 85 12.50 -0.65 6.22
N LEU A 86 11.50 -1.33 5.64
CA LEU A 86 10.93 -2.57 6.20
C LEU A 86 11.95 -3.69 6.35
N GLN A 87 13.00 -3.71 5.53
CA GLN A 87 13.95 -4.81 5.51
C GLN A 87 15.05 -4.66 6.56
N ASN A 88 15.16 -3.49 7.20
CA ASN A 88 16.23 -3.16 8.15
C ASN A 88 17.66 -3.42 7.61
N LYS A 89 17.83 -3.30 6.28
CA LYS A 89 19.10 -3.50 5.56
C LYS A 89 19.71 -2.18 5.13
N LYS A 90 21.01 -2.18 4.86
CA LYS A 90 21.67 -0.99 4.29
C LYS A 90 21.23 -0.81 2.84
N LYS A 91 21.08 0.44 2.40
CA LYS A 91 20.73 0.76 0.98
C LYS A 91 21.67 0.12 -0.03
N ILE A 92 22.94 -0.08 0.32
CA ILE A 92 23.95 -0.71 -0.54
C ILE A 92 23.64 -2.21 -0.72
N GLU A 93 23.21 -2.89 0.34
CA GLU A 93 22.84 -4.30 0.30
C GLU A 93 21.60 -4.49 -0.58
N VAL A 94 20.55 -3.69 -0.35
CA VAL A 94 19.32 -3.76 -1.18
C VAL A 94 19.60 -3.41 -2.64
N ALA A 95 20.50 -2.45 -2.91
CA ALA A 95 20.94 -2.15 -4.27
C ALA A 95 21.58 -3.39 -4.93
N SER A 96 22.43 -4.11 -4.19
CA SER A 96 23.06 -5.34 -4.68
C SER A 96 22.03 -6.46 -4.90
N GLU A 97 21.09 -6.65 -3.97
CA GLU A 97 20.03 -7.68 -4.07
C GLU A 97 19.09 -7.44 -5.27
N LEU A 98 18.85 -6.18 -5.60
CA LEU A 98 18.08 -5.80 -6.78
C LEU A 98 18.93 -5.73 -8.07
N ASP A 99 20.24 -6.01 -8.00
CA ASP A 99 21.18 -5.86 -9.12
C ASP A 99 21.20 -4.42 -9.72
N ILE A 100 21.09 -3.41 -8.86
CA ILE A 100 21.03 -1.99 -9.23
C ILE A 100 22.27 -1.27 -8.70
N HIS A 101 22.89 -0.44 -9.54
CA HIS A 101 23.98 0.42 -9.07
C HIS A 101 23.50 1.40 -7.97
N LYS A 102 24.28 1.59 -6.90
CA LYS A 102 23.95 2.48 -5.76
C LYS A 102 23.45 3.87 -6.16
N THR A 103 24.03 4.45 -7.21
CA THR A 103 23.64 5.77 -7.72
C THR A 103 22.26 5.74 -8.38
N LYS A 104 21.94 4.67 -9.12
CA LYS A 104 20.59 4.48 -9.72
C LYS A 104 19.55 4.37 -8.60
N LEU A 105 19.82 3.58 -7.55
CA LEU A 105 18.93 3.49 -6.40
C LEU A 105 18.73 4.85 -5.70
N SER A 106 19.80 5.61 -5.46
CA SER A 106 19.73 6.94 -4.86
C SER A 106 18.90 7.94 -5.70
N GLN A 107 19.02 7.88 -7.02
CA GLN A 107 18.23 8.72 -7.93
C GLN A 107 16.75 8.32 -7.96
N LEU A 108 16.44 7.04 -7.85
CA LEU A 108 15.06 6.54 -7.71
C LEU A 108 14.43 7.02 -6.40
N LEU A 109 15.16 6.88 -5.28
CA LEU A 109 14.70 7.32 -3.95
C LEU A 109 14.53 8.84 -3.83
N SER A 110 15.31 9.62 -4.59
CA SER A 110 15.15 11.08 -4.63
C SER A 110 14.12 11.55 -5.68
N GLY A 111 13.49 10.65 -6.42
CA GLY A 111 12.56 10.99 -7.50
C GLY A 111 13.19 11.69 -8.70
N ARG A 112 14.53 11.79 -8.75
CA ARG A 112 15.28 12.43 -9.86
C ARG A 112 15.33 11.56 -11.12
N ARG A 113 15.06 10.27 -10.98
CA ARG A 113 14.96 9.31 -12.08
C ARG A 113 13.64 8.57 -11.98
N ALA A 114 12.95 8.42 -13.11
CA ALA A 114 11.79 7.54 -13.22
C ALA A 114 12.23 6.07 -13.19
N PRO A 115 11.48 5.18 -12.53
CA PRO A 115 11.74 3.75 -12.59
C PRO A 115 11.53 3.19 -14.00
N SER A 116 12.36 2.23 -14.37
CA SER A 116 12.26 1.46 -15.61
C SER A 116 11.59 0.11 -15.36
N GLU A 117 11.13 -0.57 -16.42
CA GLU A 117 10.36 -1.82 -16.31
C GLU A 117 11.09 -2.92 -15.53
N ASP A 118 12.42 -3.04 -15.71
CA ASP A 118 13.28 -3.96 -14.96
C ASP A 118 13.14 -3.76 -13.44
N ILE A 119 12.98 -2.52 -12.98
CA ILE A 119 12.87 -2.20 -11.56
C ILE A 119 11.58 -2.76 -10.99
N PHE A 120 10.46 -2.65 -11.71
CA PHE A 120 9.17 -3.17 -11.23
C PHE A 120 9.21 -4.69 -11.07
N ILE A 121 9.78 -5.38 -12.06
CA ILE A 121 9.92 -6.85 -12.06
C ILE A 121 10.86 -7.30 -10.94
N ARG A 122 12.00 -6.63 -10.77
CA ARG A 122 12.96 -6.95 -9.69
C ARG A 122 12.34 -6.74 -8.31
N LEU A 123 11.57 -5.66 -8.10
CA LEU A 123 10.87 -5.41 -6.85
C LEU A 123 9.79 -6.48 -6.57
N GLU A 124 9.08 -6.96 -7.59
CA GLU A 124 8.12 -8.05 -7.44
C GLU A 124 8.81 -9.30 -6.90
N PHE A 125 9.85 -9.80 -7.57
CA PHE A 125 10.57 -10.99 -7.14
C PHE A 125 11.26 -10.80 -5.79
N HIS A 126 11.86 -9.64 -5.54
CA HIS A 126 12.48 -9.33 -4.25
C HIS A 126 11.45 -9.30 -3.11
N SER A 127 10.20 -8.93 -3.40
CA SER A 127 9.10 -8.97 -2.42
C SER A 127 8.47 -10.36 -2.31
N ASN A 128 9.07 -11.41 -2.89
CA ASN A 128 8.50 -12.75 -3.00
C ASN A 128 7.09 -12.73 -3.63
N GLN A 129 6.93 -11.94 -4.71
CA GLN A 129 5.67 -11.74 -5.45
C GLN A 129 4.52 -11.14 -4.63
N PHE A 130 4.82 -10.64 -3.44
CA PHE A 130 3.82 -10.10 -2.54
C PHE A 130 3.22 -8.79 -3.08
N ILE A 131 4.07 -7.92 -3.65
CA ILE A 131 3.70 -6.70 -4.35
C ILE A 131 4.03 -6.87 -5.84
N SER A 132 2.99 -6.99 -6.67
CA SER A 132 3.17 -7.20 -8.11
C SER A 132 3.87 -6.03 -8.81
N ALA A 133 4.60 -6.30 -9.90
CA ALA A 133 5.17 -5.27 -10.77
C ALA A 133 4.10 -4.31 -11.30
N ARG A 134 2.87 -4.81 -11.51
CA ARG A 134 1.71 -3.99 -11.88
C ARG A 134 1.42 -2.90 -10.85
N ASN A 135 1.49 -3.21 -9.55
CA ASN A 135 1.26 -2.23 -8.50
C ASN A 135 2.35 -1.15 -8.50
N TRP A 136 3.62 -1.55 -8.60
CA TRP A 136 4.75 -0.63 -8.73
C TRP A 136 4.66 0.27 -9.97
N PHE A 137 4.26 -0.30 -11.10
CA PHE A 137 4.04 0.43 -12.35
C PHE A 137 2.92 1.47 -12.20
N ARG A 138 1.77 1.07 -11.66
CA ARG A 138 0.62 1.98 -11.44
C ARG A 138 0.97 3.16 -10.54
N LEU A 139 1.77 2.95 -9.50
CA LEU A 139 2.30 4.04 -8.67
C LEU A 139 3.11 5.05 -9.50
N SER A 140 3.98 4.55 -10.38
CA SER A 140 4.77 5.40 -11.26
C SER A 140 3.90 6.16 -12.27
N MET A 141 2.88 5.49 -12.82
CA MET A 141 1.96 6.10 -13.79
C MET A 141 1.14 7.23 -13.16
N LYS A 142 0.68 7.07 -11.92
CA LYS A 142 -0.09 8.11 -11.23
C LYS A 142 0.66 9.45 -11.15
N GLN A 143 1.97 9.39 -10.89
CA GLN A 143 2.83 10.57 -10.88
C GLN A 143 2.99 11.17 -12.29
N GLN A 144 3.11 10.32 -13.31
CA GLN A 144 3.21 10.76 -14.70
C GLN A 144 1.92 11.41 -15.20
N GLU A 145 0.76 10.82 -14.90
CA GLU A 145 -0.56 11.36 -15.22
C GLU A 145 -0.72 12.77 -14.65
N TYR A 146 -0.43 12.95 -13.35
CA TYR A 146 -0.48 14.29 -12.73
C TYR A 146 0.42 15.30 -13.44
N SER A 147 1.65 14.91 -13.79
CA SER A 147 2.58 15.77 -14.52
C SER A 147 2.04 16.17 -15.89
N ILE A 148 1.48 15.22 -16.66
CA ILE A 148 0.91 15.47 -17.98
C ILE A 148 -0.32 16.40 -17.89
N MET A 149 -1.18 16.19 -16.88
CA MET A 149 -2.39 16.99 -16.70
C MET A 149 -2.10 18.42 -16.24
N THR A 150 -1.10 18.61 -15.37
CA THR A 150 -0.83 19.92 -14.74
C THR A 150 0.24 20.75 -15.45
N ASN A 151 1.06 20.16 -16.32
CA ASN A 151 2.11 20.88 -17.04
C ASN A 151 1.56 21.74 -18.18
N SER A 152 1.13 22.96 -17.85
CA SER A 152 0.58 23.95 -18.78
C SER A 152 1.56 24.34 -19.89
N SER A 153 2.85 24.45 -19.58
CA SER A 153 3.89 24.80 -20.55
C SER A 153 4.01 23.73 -21.65
N LEU A 154 4.11 22.46 -21.23
CA LEU A 154 4.13 21.33 -22.16
C LEU A 154 2.85 21.28 -22.99
N ARG A 155 1.68 21.43 -22.36
CA ARG A 155 0.40 21.44 -23.07
C ARG A 155 0.30 22.55 -24.13
N ASN A 156 0.78 23.75 -23.82
CA ASN A 156 0.80 24.88 -24.75
C ASN A 156 1.77 24.66 -25.91
N LYS A 157 2.90 24.00 -25.67
CA LYS A 157 3.85 23.61 -26.71
C LYS A 157 3.22 22.55 -27.63
N GLU A 158 2.69 21.48 -27.06
CA GLU A 158 2.12 20.36 -27.82
C GLU A 158 0.86 20.77 -28.60
N LYS A 159 0.05 21.69 -28.06
CA LYS A 159 -1.12 22.24 -28.77
C LYS A 159 -0.78 22.82 -30.14
N LYS A 160 0.40 23.42 -30.31
CA LYS A 160 0.84 24.03 -31.59
C LYS A 160 1.15 22.98 -32.67
N HIS A 161 1.40 21.74 -32.27
CA HIS A 161 1.67 20.64 -33.20
C HIS A 161 0.38 19.98 -33.73
N VAL A 162 -0.76 20.24 -33.11
CA VAL A 162 -2.07 19.69 -33.50
C VAL A 162 -2.69 20.55 -34.61
N LYS A 163 -2.85 19.98 -35.81
CA LYS A 163 -3.32 20.70 -37.01
C LYS A 163 -4.83 20.61 -37.27
N GLY A 164 -5.57 19.86 -36.47
CA GLY A 164 -7.00 19.64 -36.63
C GLY A 164 -7.64 19.11 -35.35
N HIS A 165 -8.94 19.30 -35.20
CA HIS A 165 -9.72 18.82 -34.05
C HIS A 165 -10.94 18.06 -34.57
N LEU A 166 -11.36 17.03 -33.83
CA LEU A 166 -12.61 16.34 -34.12
C LEU A 166 -13.77 17.26 -33.72
N ALA A 167 -14.68 17.55 -34.66
CA ALA A 167 -15.93 18.21 -34.35
C ALA A 167 -16.89 17.18 -33.75
N LEU A 168 -17.25 17.36 -32.47
CA LEU A 168 -18.26 16.56 -31.80
C LEU A 168 -19.51 17.44 -31.65
N GLU A 169 -20.60 17.03 -32.28
CA GLU A 169 -21.93 17.62 -32.05
C GLU A 169 -22.67 16.75 -31.02
N PHE A 170 -23.25 17.38 -30.01
CA PHE A 170 -24.04 16.75 -28.95
C PHE A 170 -25.45 17.31 -28.96
#